data_AF-A0A0L7LDS1-F1
#
_entry.id   AF-A0A0L7LDS1-F1
#
_cell.length_a   1.000
_cell.length_b   1.000
_cell.length_c   1.000
_cell.angle_alpha   90.00
_cell.angle_beta   90.00
_cell.angle_gamma   90.00
#
_symmetry.space_group_name_H-M   'P 1'
#
loop_
_entity.id
_entity.type
_entity.pdbx_description
1 polymer ?
#
loop_
_entity_poly.entity_id
_entity_poly.type
_entity_poly.pdbx_seq_one_letter_code
_entity_poly.pdbx_strand_id
1 'polypeptide(L)'
;RLRGEHEDTVASFSTSSGVRVVSCCGVASGGQPRRGMEDAERMAREEAQCALALNRTAPPPAPYCAGTYDTWLCWPATRANTTAFVRCPAFVPGFSTERTGRHWSNYTTCVKPEDDVSDIIAVYEAGYGVSLVALLLSLAILLYFRSLRCARITVHMNLFLSFALNNAGWLCWYALVVRSPDTLAASPAWCRTLNAALQYAMLTTYMWMLCEGLYLHTVLVHAF
;
A
#
# COMPACT_ATOMS: atom_id res chain seq x y z
N ARG A 1 -15.82 -9.76 53.50
CA ARG A 1 -14.82 -10.00 54.58
C ARG A 1 -13.68 -10.82 53.97
N LEU A 2 -12.57 -10.17 53.57
CA LEU A 2 -11.27 -10.74 53.11
C LEU A 2 -11.35 -11.66 51.85
N ARG A 3 -10.74 -11.37 50.69
CA ARG A 3 -9.36 -10.98 50.28
C ARG A 3 -8.52 -12.21 49.85
N GLY A 4 -7.81 -12.05 48.72
CA GLY A 4 -6.97 -13.03 48.01
C GLY A 4 -7.13 -12.76 46.51
N GLU A 5 -6.49 -11.77 45.89
CA GLU A 5 -5.04 -11.49 45.85
C GLU A 5 -4.23 -12.73 45.44
N HIS A 6 -4.04 -12.88 44.12
CA HIS A 6 -2.88 -13.55 43.54
C HIS A 6 -2.50 -12.85 42.22
N GLU A 7 -1.96 -11.63 42.37
CA GLU A 7 -0.89 -11.19 41.46
C GLU A 7 0.36 -12.04 41.72
N ASP A 8 1.23 -12.10 40.71
CA ASP A 8 2.57 -12.73 40.60
C ASP A 8 2.62 -13.72 39.42
N THR A 9 2.72 -13.23 38.18
CA THR A 9 3.95 -12.65 37.58
C THR A 9 5.05 -13.71 37.37
N VAL A 10 4.97 -14.43 36.25
CA VAL A 10 6.14 -15.08 35.63
C VAL A 10 6.34 -14.51 34.22
N ALA A 11 6.58 -13.20 34.17
CA ALA A 11 7.11 -12.55 32.99
C ALA A 11 8.64 -12.66 32.99
N SER A 12 9.17 -13.79 32.51
CA SER A 12 10.62 -14.00 32.37
C SER A 12 11.20 -13.05 31.32
N PHE A 13 11.62 -11.87 31.75
CA PHE A 13 12.32 -10.91 30.92
C PHE A 13 13.77 -11.35 30.75
N SER A 14 14.16 -11.71 29.52
CA SER A 14 15.58 -11.87 29.15
C SER A 14 15.94 -10.89 28.04
N THR A 15 16.73 -9.90 28.41
CA THR A 15 17.24 -8.84 27.52
C THR A 15 18.57 -9.28 26.93
N SER A 16 18.55 -9.96 25.79
CA SER A 16 19.70 -10.10 24.89
C SER A 16 19.24 -10.64 23.53
N SER A 17 19.72 -10.01 22.44
CA SER A 17 19.72 -10.56 21.07
C SER A 17 18.38 -11.04 20.46
N GLY A 18 17.61 -10.09 19.90
CA GLY A 18 17.05 -10.23 18.54
C GLY A 18 15.94 -11.25 18.22
N VAL A 19 15.43 -12.09 19.14
CA VAL A 19 14.38 -13.09 18.84
C VAL A 19 13.35 -13.24 19.96
N ARG A 20 12.05 -13.07 19.66
CA ARG A 20 10.88 -13.27 20.56
C ARG A 20 9.61 -13.54 19.72
N VAL A 21 8.52 -14.21 20.11
CA VAL A 21 8.15 -15.29 21.09
C VAL A 21 6.62 -15.50 20.95
N VAL A 22 6.08 -16.72 21.15
CA VAL A 22 4.63 -16.98 21.43
C VAL A 22 4.51 -17.84 22.70
N SER A 23 3.83 -17.34 23.73
CA SER A 23 3.58 -18.08 24.99
C SER A 23 2.17 -18.66 25.02
N CYS A 24 2.02 -19.94 25.37
CA CYS A 24 0.72 -20.63 25.33
C CYS A 24 -0.31 -20.18 26.38
N CYS A 25 0.04 -19.25 27.29
CA CYS A 25 -0.93 -18.61 28.19
C CYS A 25 -0.79 -17.08 28.10
N GLY A 26 -1.46 -16.49 27.10
CA GLY A 26 -1.67 -15.06 26.98
C GLY A 26 -2.95 -14.78 26.18
N VAL A 27 -3.90 -14.07 26.79
CA VAL A 27 -5.16 -13.67 26.15
C VAL A 27 -5.08 -12.19 25.79
N ALA A 28 -4.81 -11.87 24.53
CA ALA A 28 -5.04 -10.55 23.93
C ALA A 28 -4.83 -10.56 22.41
N SER A 29 -5.73 -9.88 21.70
CA SER A 29 -5.47 -9.16 20.45
C SER A 29 -4.90 -9.97 19.27
N GLY A 30 -5.78 -10.72 18.61
CA GLY A 30 -5.67 -10.94 17.16
C GLY A 30 -6.30 -9.75 16.42
N GLY A 31 -5.56 -9.12 15.51
CA GLY A 31 -5.98 -7.90 14.81
C GLY A 31 -6.98 -8.16 13.68
N GLN A 32 -8.02 -7.33 13.61
CA GLN A 32 -9.11 -7.50 12.66
C GLN A 32 -8.72 -6.95 11.27
N PRO A 33 -8.82 -7.73 10.17
CA PRO A 33 -8.54 -7.25 8.82
C PRO A 33 -9.47 -6.11 8.40
N ARG A 34 -8.90 -5.03 7.83
CA ARG A 34 -9.67 -4.07 7.00
C ARG A 34 -10.21 -4.84 5.79
N ARG A 35 -11.52 -4.82 5.61
CA ARG A 35 -12.26 -5.85 4.85
C ARG A 35 -12.43 -5.47 3.37
N GLY A 36 -11.44 -5.82 2.54
CA GLY A 36 -11.64 -5.96 1.09
C GLY A 36 -12.37 -7.25 0.72
N MET A 37 -13.02 -7.30 -0.44
CA MET A 37 -13.75 -8.49 -0.90
C MET A 37 -12.79 -9.64 -1.28
N GLU A 38 -11.70 -9.30 -1.97
CA GLU A 38 -10.63 -10.23 -2.35
C GLU A 38 -9.84 -10.74 -1.13
N ASP A 39 -9.73 -9.94 -0.07
CA ASP A 39 -9.12 -10.34 1.20
C ASP A 39 -9.95 -11.40 1.93
N ALA A 40 -11.27 -11.24 1.96
CA ALA A 40 -12.18 -12.16 2.64
C ALA A 40 -12.12 -13.57 2.06
N GLU A 41 -12.12 -13.69 0.72
CA GLU A 41 -12.00 -15.00 0.07
C GLU A 41 -10.63 -15.65 0.29
N ARG A 42 -9.55 -14.86 0.27
CA ARG A 42 -8.19 -15.36 0.50
C ARG A 42 -8.05 -15.96 1.90
N MET A 43 -8.47 -15.22 2.94
CA MET A 43 -8.42 -15.67 4.33
C MET A 43 -9.22 -16.97 4.55
N ALA A 44 -10.41 -17.10 3.93
CA ALA A 44 -11.21 -18.31 4.00
C ALA A 44 -10.52 -19.54 3.35
N ARG A 45 -9.78 -19.34 2.25
CA ARG A 45 -8.98 -20.41 1.61
C ARG A 45 -7.79 -20.82 2.47
N GLU A 46 -7.12 -19.84 3.10
CA GLU A 46 -5.97 -20.07 4.00
C GLU A 46 -6.40 -20.78 5.30
N GLU A 47 -7.55 -20.43 5.88
CA GLU A 47 -8.17 -21.12 7.01
C GLU A 47 -8.45 -22.60 6.69
N ALA A 48 -9.07 -22.87 5.54
CA ALA A 48 -9.37 -24.23 5.10
C ALA A 48 -8.09 -25.06 4.85
N GLN A 49 -7.05 -24.46 4.27
CA GLN A 49 -5.74 -25.11 4.10
C GLN A 49 -5.07 -25.40 5.46
N CYS A 50 -5.18 -24.47 6.42
CA CYS A 50 -4.65 -24.67 7.76
C CYS A 50 -5.34 -25.85 8.48
N ALA A 51 -6.67 -25.93 8.42
CA ALA A 51 -7.42 -27.03 9.00
C ALA A 51 -6.98 -28.42 8.45
N LEU A 52 -6.73 -28.49 7.13
CA LEU A 52 -6.21 -29.70 6.48
C LEU A 52 -4.76 -30.02 6.90
N ALA A 53 -3.91 -29.01 7.06
CA ALA A 53 -2.53 -29.19 7.50
C ALA A 53 -2.45 -29.70 8.94
N LEU A 54 -3.23 -29.11 9.86
CA LEU A 54 -3.29 -29.48 11.26
C LEU A 54 -3.79 -30.92 11.47
N ASN A 55 -4.77 -31.36 10.68
CA ASN A 55 -5.28 -32.73 10.73
C ASN A 55 -4.26 -33.77 10.20
N ARG A 56 -3.27 -33.35 9.40
CA ARG A 56 -2.19 -34.22 8.89
C ARG A 56 -0.99 -34.32 9.84
N THR A 57 -0.78 -33.34 10.71
CA THR A 57 0.35 -33.32 11.65
C THR A 57 0.03 -34.07 12.94
N ALA A 58 0.80 -35.11 13.26
CA ALA A 58 0.69 -35.78 14.55
C ALA A 58 1.15 -34.86 15.70
N PRO A 59 0.45 -34.83 16.85
CA PRO A 59 0.81 -33.97 17.97
C PRO A 59 2.10 -34.43 18.67
N PRO A 60 2.84 -33.53 19.36
CA PRO A 60 4.04 -33.88 20.12
C PRO A 60 3.77 -34.87 21.27
N PRO A 61 4.71 -35.79 21.60
CA PRO A 61 4.57 -36.76 22.70
C PRO A 61 4.85 -36.16 24.10
N ALA A 62 4.44 -34.91 24.32
CA ALA A 62 4.64 -34.12 25.52
C ALA A 62 3.46 -33.14 25.66
N PRO A 63 3.16 -32.55 26.84
CA PRO A 63 2.12 -31.51 26.93
C PRO A 63 2.33 -30.44 25.86
N TYR A 64 1.30 -30.19 25.06
CA TYR A 64 1.36 -29.37 23.87
C TYR A 64 0.12 -28.48 23.73
N CYS A 65 0.29 -27.39 23.01
CA CYS A 65 -0.73 -26.43 22.64
C CYS A 65 -1.22 -26.85 21.24
N ALA A 66 -2.53 -27.05 21.07
CA ALA A 66 -3.10 -27.40 19.78
C ALA A 66 -2.79 -26.30 18.74
N GLY A 67 -2.53 -26.72 17.51
CA GLY A 67 -2.35 -25.76 16.41
C GLY A 67 -3.66 -25.05 16.08
N THR A 68 -3.57 -23.83 15.58
CA THR A 68 -4.72 -22.94 15.40
C THR A 68 -4.52 -21.98 14.24
N TYR A 69 -5.59 -21.35 13.77
CA TYR A 69 -5.56 -20.30 12.76
C TYR A 69 -6.02 -18.98 13.39
N ASP A 70 -5.19 -17.94 13.29
CA ASP A 70 -5.43 -16.64 13.94
C ASP A 70 -5.88 -15.55 12.96
N THR A 71 -6.60 -15.95 11.91
CA THR A 71 -7.07 -15.10 10.80
C THR A 71 -5.97 -14.67 9.82
N TRP A 72 -4.69 -14.86 10.17
CA TRP A 72 -3.55 -14.46 9.32
C TRP A 72 -2.57 -15.59 9.03
N LEU A 73 -2.26 -16.43 10.01
CA LEU A 73 -1.26 -17.50 9.90
C LEU A 73 -1.77 -18.82 10.49
N CYS A 74 -1.26 -19.91 9.91
CA CYS A 74 -1.46 -21.25 10.45
C CYS A 74 -0.37 -21.58 11.47
N TRP A 75 -0.75 -21.75 12.73
CA TRP A 75 0.18 -22.07 13.82
C TRP A 75 0.20 -23.58 14.08
N PRO A 76 1.38 -24.24 14.01
CA PRO A 76 1.48 -25.68 14.24
C PRO A 76 1.28 -26.05 15.71
N ALA A 77 0.91 -27.31 15.98
CA ALA A 77 0.87 -27.85 17.32
C ALA A 77 2.26 -27.77 17.98
N THR A 78 2.35 -27.09 19.11
CA THR A 78 3.63 -26.63 19.69
C THR A 78 3.76 -27.14 21.13
N ARG A 79 4.96 -27.60 21.53
CA ARG A 79 5.18 -28.14 22.89
C ARG A 79 5.04 -27.03 23.94
N ALA A 80 4.50 -27.36 25.10
CA ALA A 80 4.44 -26.44 26.24
C ALA A 80 5.85 -25.91 26.58
N ASN A 81 5.91 -24.65 27.04
CA ASN A 81 7.15 -23.91 27.29
C ASN A 81 8.08 -23.75 26.06
N THR A 82 7.54 -23.86 24.84
CA THR A 82 8.28 -23.55 23.60
C THR A 82 7.49 -22.60 22.70
N THR A 83 8.18 -21.95 21.77
CA THR A 83 7.63 -20.90 20.90
C THR A 83 7.61 -21.38 19.45
N ALA A 84 6.51 -21.14 18.76
CA ALA A 84 6.43 -21.35 17.32
C ALA A 84 6.93 -20.13 16.54
N PHE A 85 7.46 -20.37 15.35
CA PHE A 85 7.83 -19.33 14.39
C PHE A 85 7.32 -19.74 13.01
N VAL A 86 6.64 -18.83 12.33
CA VAL A 86 6.08 -19.01 10.98
C VAL A 86 6.56 -17.84 10.13
N ARG A 87 6.71 -18.04 8.81
CA ARG A 87 7.08 -16.95 7.90
C ARG A 87 5.95 -15.92 7.84
N CYS A 88 6.30 -14.64 7.82
CA CYS A 88 5.35 -13.55 7.66
C CYS A 88 4.50 -13.73 6.40
N PRO A 89 3.20 -13.35 6.43
CA PRO A 89 2.36 -13.36 5.24
C PRO A 89 2.88 -12.32 4.23
N ALA A 90 2.63 -12.55 2.94
CA ALA A 90 3.09 -11.66 1.88
C ALA A 90 2.42 -10.27 1.90
N PHE A 91 1.31 -10.13 2.62
CA PHE A 91 0.52 -8.91 2.77
C PHE A 91 0.13 -8.73 4.23
N VAL A 92 0.53 -7.59 4.81
CA VAL A 92 0.16 -7.14 6.16
C VAL A 92 -0.58 -5.81 6.01
N PRO A 93 -1.92 -5.80 5.90
CA PRO A 93 -2.67 -4.57 6.08
C PRO A 93 -2.71 -4.24 7.57
N GLY A 94 -2.71 -2.94 7.91
CA GLY A 94 -2.48 -2.45 9.28
C GLY A 94 -3.23 -3.21 10.37
N PHE A 95 -2.47 -3.84 11.28
CA PHE A 95 -2.98 -4.57 12.43
C PHE A 95 -3.67 -3.63 13.43
N SER A 96 -4.92 -3.92 13.80
CA SER A 96 -5.51 -3.34 15.01
C SER A 96 -5.08 -4.12 16.24
N THR A 97 -4.79 -3.44 17.35
CA THR A 97 -4.44 -4.08 18.64
C THR A 97 -5.69 -4.38 19.49
N GLU A 98 -6.87 -4.40 18.89
CA GLU A 98 -8.14 -4.57 19.60
C GLU A 98 -8.21 -5.90 20.34
N ARG A 99 -8.64 -5.85 21.60
CA ARG A 99 -8.47 -6.95 22.56
C ARG A 99 -9.54 -8.03 22.41
N THR A 100 -9.51 -8.72 21.28
CA THR A 100 -10.22 -9.98 21.07
C THR A 100 -9.66 -11.03 22.03
N GLY A 101 -10.53 -11.78 22.70
CA GLY A 101 -10.18 -12.76 23.74
C GLY A 101 -9.58 -14.06 23.21
N ARG A 102 -8.67 -13.98 22.23
CA ARG A 102 -8.02 -15.10 21.54
C ARG A 102 -6.54 -15.19 21.92
N HIS A 103 -5.89 -16.25 21.42
CA HIS A 103 -4.44 -16.45 21.52
C HIS A 103 -3.67 -15.26 20.90
N TRP A 104 -2.56 -14.86 21.54
CA TRP A 104 -1.73 -13.75 21.07
C TRP A 104 -0.63 -14.20 20.12
N SER A 105 -0.42 -13.42 19.05
CA SER A 105 0.62 -13.61 18.02
C SER A 105 1.42 -12.33 17.82
N ASN A 106 2.75 -12.44 17.73
CA ASN A 106 3.61 -11.27 17.53
C ASN A 106 3.91 -11.01 16.05
N TYR A 107 3.40 -9.90 15.53
CA TYR A 107 3.63 -9.46 14.14
C TYR A 107 4.59 -8.27 14.00
N THR A 108 5.20 -7.76 15.08
CA THR A 108 6.07 -6.57 15.00
C THR A 108 7.26 -6.74 14.06
N THR A 109 7.71 -7.98 13.83
CA THR A 109 8.79 -8.32 12.89
C THR A 109 8.31 -8.51 11.44
N CYS A 110 6.99 -8.57 11.22
CA CYS A 110 6.36 -8.74 9.91
C CYS A 110 5.84 -7.42 9.31
N VAL A 111 5.70 -6.38 10.12
CA VAL A 111 5.47 -5.02 9.63
C VAL A 111 6.75 -4.55 8.96
N LYS A 112 6.74 -4.47 7.63
CA LYS A 112 7.71 -3.65 6.91
C LYS A 112 7.36 -2.18 7.17
N PRO A 113 8.33 -1.31 7.50
CA PRO A 113 8.05 0.11 7.62
C PRO A 113 7.57 0.67 6.29
N GLU A 114 6.66 1.66 6.32
CA GLU A 114 6.10 2.29 5.12
C GLU A 114 7.10 3.15 4.31
N ASP A 115 8.33 3.31 4.83
CA ASP A 115 9.43 4.12 4.29
C ASP A 115 9.69 3.85 2.78
N ASP A 116 9.82 2.58 2.38
CA ASP A 116 10.11 2.16 0.99
C ASP A 116 9.12 2.74 -0.05
N VAL A 117 7.84 2.90 0.34
CA VAL A 117 6.77 3.38 -0.56
C VAL A 117 6.60 4.89 -0.43
N SER A 118 6.78 5.43 0.77
CA SER A 118 6.67 6.88 1.05
C SER A 118 7.75 7.67 0.30
N ASP A 119 9.00 7.19 0.30
CA ASP A 119 10.12 7.86 -0.39
C ASP A 119 9.90 7.93 -1.90
N ILE A 120 9.39 6.85 -2.51
CA ILE A 120 9.05 6.81 -3.93
C ILE A 120 7.95 7.83 -4.26
N ILE A 121 6.91 7.91 -3.42
CA ILE A 121 5.82 8.89 -3.61
C ILE A 121 6.35 10.32 -3.50
N ALA A 122 7.23 10.62 -2.52
CA ALA A 122 7.81 11.94 -2.35
C ALA A 122 8.65 12.39 -3.56
N VAL A 123 9.41 11.49 -4.18
CA VAL A 123 10.16 11.77 -5.41
C VAL A 123 9.22 12.10 -6.58
N TYR A 124 8.12 11.35 -6.75
CA TYR A 124 7.12 11.65 -7.79
C TYR A 124 6.39 12.97 -7.53
N GLU A 125 5.95 13.25 -6.30
CA GLU A 125 5.27 14.49 -5.92
C GLU A 125 6.15 15.72 -6.21
N ALA A 126 7.42 15.68 -5.79
CA ALA A 126 8.39 16.73 -6.08
C ALA A 126 8.66 16.89 -7.59
N GLY A 127 8.82 15.78 -8.31
CA GLY A 127 9.06 15.77 -9.76
C GLY A 127 7.91 16.40 -10.57
N TYR A 128 6.67 16.06 -10.23
CA TYR A 128 5.48 16.68 -10.86
C TYR A 128 5.35 18.16 -10.50
N GLY A 129 5.64 18.55 -9.26
CA GLY A 129 5.63 19.96 -8.82
C GLY A 129 6.63 20.83 -9.58
N VAL A 130 7.90 20.42 -9.64
CA VAL A 130 8.96 21.16 -10.36
C VAL A 130 8.65 21.24 -11.86
N SER A 131 8.21 20.14 -12.46
CA SER A 131 7.82 20.09 -13.87
C SER A 131 6.66 21.05 -14.17
N LEU A 132 5.63 21.09 -13.31
CA LEU A 132 4.48 21.98 -13.47
C LEU A 132 4.89 23.46 -13.42
N VAL A 133 5.78 23.85 -12.50
CA VAL A 133 6.27 25.24 -12.42
C VAL A 133 7.03 25.62 -13.71
N ALA A 134 7.92 24.76 -14.20
CA ALA A 134 8.66 25.02 -15.44
C ALA A 134 7.74 25.13 -16.67
N LEU A 135 6.72 24.26 -16.77
CA LEU A 135 5.73 24.29 -17.85
C LEU A 135 4.87 25.54 -17.82
N LEU A 136 4.42 25.98 -16.64
CA LEU A 136 3.64 27.20 -16.47
C LEU A 136 4.45 28.46 -16.83
N LEU A 137 5.74 28.50 -16.48
CA LEU A 137 6.65 29.58 -16.90
C LEU A 137 6.82 29.60 -18.43
N SER A 138 7.05 28.44 -19.06
CA SER A 138 7.15 28.30 -20.52
C SER A 138 5.88 28.77 -21.23
N LEU A 139 4.70 28.29 -20.78
CA LEU A 139 3.40 28.71 -21.29
C LEU A 139 3.19 30.23 -21.11
N ALA A 140 3.52 30.79 -19.95
CA ALA A 140 3.39 32.23 -19.70
C ALA A 140 4.22 33.08 -20.68
N ILE A 141 5.48 32.69 -20.94
CA ILE A 141 6.37 33.40 -21.90
C ILE A 141 5.80 33.33 -23.32
N LEU A 142 5.40 32.14 -23.77
CA LEU A 142 4.86 31.93 -25.13
C LEU A 142 3.49 32.59 -25.33
N LEU A 143 2.68 32.68 -24.28
CA LEU A 143 1.39 33.40 -24.30
C LEU A 143 1.61 34.93 -24.26
N TYR A 144 2.54 35.43 -23.46
CA TYR A 144 2.86 36.86 -23.34
C TYR A 144 3.36 37.42 -24.68
N PHE A 145 4.39 36.80 -25.27
CA PHE A 145 4.92 37.21 -26.57
C PHE A 145 4.04 36.72 -27.72
N ARG A 146 2.85 37.34 -27.88
CA ARG A 146 1.89 37.01 -28.95
C ARG A 146 2.48 37.04 -30.37
N SER A 147 3.56 37.81 -30.58
CA SER A 147 4.33 37.86 -31.83
C SER A 147 5.03 36.54 -32.20
N LEU A 148 5.33 35.66 -31.22
CA LEU A 148 6.00 34.38 -31.45
C LEU A 148 5.05 33.24 -31.83
N ARG A 149 3.74 33.47 -31.89
CA ARG A 149 2.73 32.42 -32.12
C ARG A 149 2.60 32.04 -33.61
N CYS A 150 3.58 31.30 -34.11
CA CYS A 150 3.49 30.60 -35.40
C CYS A 150 2.80 29.24 -35.26
N ALA A 151 2.37 28.64 -36.39
CA ALA A 151 1.71 27.33 -36.42
C ALA A 151 2.47 26.22 -35.66
N ARG A 152 3.82 26.21 -35.74
CA ARG A 152 4.70 25.32 -34.98
C ARG A 152 4.58 25.53 -33.46
N ILE A 153 4.58 26.79 -33.01
CA ILE A 153 4.49 27.14 -31.59
C ILE A 153 3.13 26.78 -31.00
N THR A 154 2.05 26.79 -31.79
CA THR A 154 0.74 26.28 -31.36
C THR A 154 0.77 24.78 -31.02
N VAL A 155 1.52 23.95 -31.76
CA VAL A 155 1.68 22.52 -31.44
C VAL A 155 2.40 22.35 -30.10
N HIS A 156 3.52 23.07 -29.89
CA HIS A 156 4.24 23.04 -28.62
C HIS A 156 3.40 23.58 -27.44
N MET A 157 2.56 24.61 -27.65
CA MET A 157 1.62 25.09 -26.62
C MET A 157 0.63 24.01 -26.19
N ASN A 158 0.03 23.27 -27.13
CA ASN A 158 -0.92 22.19 -26.82
C ASN A 158 -0.25 21.02 -26.09
N LEU A 159 1.00 20.70 -26.46
CA LEU A 159 1.84 19.72 -25.76
C LEU A 159 2.14 20.15 -24.31
N PHE A 160 2.65 21.37 -24.11
CA PHE A 160 2.98 21.89 -22.78
C PHE A 160 1.74 22.02 -21.89
N LEU A 161 0.60 22.41 -22.45
CA LEU A 161 -0.68 22.44 -21.74
C LEU A 161 -1.13 21.04 -21.31
N SER A 162 -0.97 20.04 -22.17
CA SER A 162 -1.34 18.65 -21.86
C SER A 162 -0.48 18.07 -20.73
N PHE A 163 0.84 18.30 -20.78
CA PHE A 163 1.74 17.96 -19.68
C PHE A 163 1.39 18.69 -18.39
N ALA A 164 1.05 19.98 -18.44
CA ALA A 164 0.65 20.75 -17.26
C ALA A 164 -0.63 20.21 -16.62
N LEU A 165 -1.65 19.87 -17.43
CA LEU A 165 -2.89 19.25 -16.97
C LEU A 165 -2.66 17.85 -16.38
N ASN A 166 -1.81 17.02 -17.00
CA ASN A 166 -1.43 15.71 -16.47
C ASN A 166 -0.74 15.85 -15.11
N ASN A 167 0.27 16.72 -14.98
CA ASN A 167 1.03 16.90 -13.75
C ASN A 167 0.16 17.48 -12.62
N ALA A 168 -0.72 18.45 -12.93
CA ALA A 168 -1.69 18.98 -11.98
C ALA A 168 -2.72 17.92 -11.55
N GLY A 169 -3.16 17.06 -12.47
CA GLY A 169 -4.02 15.93 -12.18
C GLY A 169 -3.37 14.94 -11.21
N TRP A 170 -2.14 14.50 -11.48
CA TRP A 170 -1.42 13.58 -10.59
C TRP A 170 -1.20 14.19 -9.20
N LEU A 171 -0.84 15.47 -9.10
CA LEU A 171 -0.72 16.16 -7.82
C LEU A 171 -2.07 16.20 -7.04
N CYS A 172 -3.18 16.40 -7.75
CA CYS A 172 -4.53 16.32 -7.19
C CYS A 172 -4.88 14.91 -6.68
N TRP A 173 -4.46 13.85 -7.39
CA TRP A 173 -4.61 12.47 -6.94
C TRP A 173 -3.82 12.17 -5.66
N TYR A 174 -2.55 12.59 -5.59
CA TYR A 174 -1.75 12.44 -4.37
C TYR A 174 -2.39 13.17 -3.17
N ALA A 175 -2.86 14.40 -3.39
CA ALA A 175 -3.49 15.21 -2.35
C ALA A 175 -4.86 14.67 -1.86
N LEU A 176 -5.71 14.14 -2.76
CA LEU A 176 -7.09 13.76 -2.46
C LEU A 176 -7.31 12.26 -2.20
N VAL A 177 -6.41 11.39 -2.66
CA VAL A 177 -6.61 9.93 -2.61
C VAL A 177 -5.51 9.26 -1.80
N VAL A 178 -4.23 9.54 -2.10
CA VAL A 178 -3.09 8.94 -1.39
C VAL A 178 -3.00 9.45 0.05
N ARG A 179 -3.24 10.75 0.27
CA ARG A 179 -3.21 11.36 1.61
C ARG A 179 -4.40 11.00 2.51
N SER A 180 -5.48 10.44 1.96
CA SER A 180 -6.70 10.05 2.70
C SER A 180 -7.22 8.67 2.26
N PRO A 181 -6.65 7.57 2.80
CA PRO A 181 -6.95 6.21 2.34
C PRO A 181 -8.43 5.79 2.56
N ASP A 182 -9.16 6.45 3.45
CA ASP A 182 -10.59 6.16 3.67
C ASP A 182 -11.46 6.52 2.44
N THR A 183 -10.98 7.40 1.56
CA THR A 183 -11.66 7.71 0.28
C THR A 183 -11.65 6.53 -0.69
N LEU A 184 -10.60 5.71 -0.70
CA LEU A 184 -10.53 4.47 -1.49
C LEU A 184 -11.56 3.47 -0.98
N ALA A 185 -11.68 3.29 0.35
CA ALA A 185 -12.64 2.39 0.97
C ALA A 185 -14.11 2.81 0.72
N ALA A 186 -14.38 4.12 0.70
CA ALA A 186 -15.72 4.65 0.41
C ALA A 186 -16.12 4.55 -1.08
N SER A 187 -15.16 4.39 -2.01
CA SER A 187 -15.38 4.26 -3.46
C SER A 187 -16.27 5.35 -4.13
N PRO A 188 -16.19 6.64 -3.73
CA PRO A 188 -17.12 7.66 -4.19
C PRO A 188 -17.03 7.90 -5.70
N ALA A 189 -18.13 8.37 -6.30
CA ALA A 189 -18.20 8.61 -7.74
C ALA A 189 -17.09 9.56 -8.24
N TRP A 190 -16.79 10.61 -7.48
CA TRP A 190 -15.74 11.58 -7.83
C TRP A 190 -14.34 10.96 -7.93
N CYS A 191 -14.02 9.96 -7.10
CA CYS A 191 -12.72 9.28 -7.12
C CYS A 191 -12.58 8.42 -8.38
N ARG A 192 -13.67 7.76 -8.81
CA ARG A 192 -13.71 7.00 -10.06
C ARG A 192 -13.61 7.91 -11.29
N THR A 193 -14.31 9.05 -11.30
CA THR A 193 -14.18 10.02 -12.39
C THR A 193 -12.82 10.69 -12.42
N LEU A 194 -12.20 10.97 -11.26
CA LEU A 194 -10.84 11.49 -11.17
C LEU A 194 -9.84 10.50 -11.76
N ASN A 195 -9.91 9.22 -11.37
CA ASN A 195 -9.06 8.18 -11.96
C ASN A 195 -9.22 8.09 -13.49
N ALA A 196 -10.46 8.09 -14.00
CA ALA A 196 -10.72 8.08 -15.43
C ALA A 196 -10.14 9.32 -16.16
N ALA A 197 -10.27 10.50 -15.55
CA ALA A 197 -9.72 11.74 -16.08
C ALA A 197 -8.18 11.75 -16.12
N LEU A 198 -7.50 11.12 -15.15
CA LEU A 198 -6.04 10.96 -15.12
C LEU A 198 -5.54 10.05 -16.24
N GLN A 199 -6.21 8.91 -16.45
CA GLN A 199 -5.88 8.00 -17.55
C GLN A 199 -6.08 8.69 -18.91
N TYR A 200 -7.14 9.49 -19.05
CA TYR A 200 -7.35 10.33 -20.23
C TYR A 200 -6.24 11.37 -20.41
N ALA A 201 -5.90 12.15 -19.37
CA ALA A 201 -4.85 13.17 -19.43
C ALA A 201 -3.46 12.59 -19.78
N MET A 202 -3.14 11.40 -19.25
CA MET A 202 -1.93 10.67 -19.60
C MET A 202 -1.94 10.28 -21.09
N LEU A 203 -3.03 9.68 -21.58
CA LEU A 203 -3.16 9.31 -23.00
C LEU A 203 -3.07 10.53 -23.92
N THR A 204 -3.74 11.63 -23.58
CA THR A 204 -3.66 12.90 -24.32
C THR A 204 -2.22 13.41 -24.39
N THR A 205 -1.46 13.30 -23.29
CA THR A 205 -0.04 13.70 -23.26
C THR A 205 0.81 12.84 -24.21
N TYR A 206 0.62 11.51 -24.22
CA TYR A 206 1.28 10.63 -25.19
C TYR A 206 0.90 10.93 -26.64
N MET A 207 -0.38 11.22 -26.91
CA MET A 207 -0.87 11.56 -28.25
C MET A 207 -0.27 12.89 -28.74
N TRP A 208 -0.12 13.91 -27.88
CA TRP A 208 0.52 15.16 -28.29
C TRP A 208 2.03 15.00 -28.58
N MET A 209 2.74 14.16 -27.82
CA MET A 209 4.15 13.82 -28.15
C MET A 209 4.25 13.11 -29.51
N LEU A 210 3.32 12.20 -29.80
CA LEU A 210 3.23 11.56 -31.11
C LEU A 210 2.94 12.59 -32.22
N CYS A 211 2.00 13.51 -32.01
CA CYS A 211 1.68 14.57 -32.96
C CYS A 211 2.86 15.51 -33.23
N GLU A 212 3.64 15.86 -32.21
CA GLU A 212 4.87 16.66 -32.37
C GLU A 212 5.92 15.91 -33.22
N GLY A 213 6.16 14.63 -32.91
CA GLY A 213 7.08 13.78 -33.68
C GLY A 213 6.66 13.61 -35.15
N LEU A 214 5.37 13.36 -35.40
CA LEU A 214 4.81 13.27 -36.76
C LEU A 214 4.88 14.61 -37.51
N TYR A 215 4.61 15.73 -36.83
CA TYR A 215 4.74 17.07 -37.41
C TYR A 215 6.18 17.35 -37.86
N LEU A 216 7.16 17.04 -37.01
CA LEU A 216 8.58 17.19 -37.33
C LEU A 216 9.00 16.29 -38.50
N HIS A 217 8.58 15.01 -38.50
CA HIS A 217 8.87 14.07 -39.58
C HIS A 217 8.30 14.55 -40.93
N THR A 218 7.03 14.98 -40.97
CA THR A 218 6.39 15.49 -42.19
C THR A 218 7.08 16.75 -42.73
N VAL A 219 7.54 17.65 -41.84
CA VAL A 219 8.30 18.83 -42.26
C VAL A 219 9.66 18.45 -42.85
N LEU A 220 10.35 17.44 -42.31
CA LEU A 220 11.62 16.95 -42.87
C LEU A 220 11.42 16.29 -44.24
N VAL A 221 10.40 15.43 -44.39
CA VAL A 221 10.12 14.72 -45.65
C VAL A 221 9.65 15.66 -46.77
N HIS A 222 9.06 16.81 -46.45
CA HIS A 222 8.73 17.84 -47.45
C HIS A 222 9.88 18.83 -47.75
N ALA A 223 10.99 18.78 -47.01
CA ALA A 223 12.14 19.68 -47.19
C ALA A 223 13.27 19.07 -48.04
N PHE A 224 13.22 17.77 -48.32
CA PHE A 224 14.19 16.99 -49.10
C PHE A 224 13.51 16.29 -50.28
#